data_AF-A0A1W1C9A5-F1
#
_entry.id   AF-A0A1W1C9A5-F1
#
_cell.length_a   1.000
_cell.length_b   1.000
_cell.length_c   1.000
_cell.angle_alpha   90.00
_cell.angle_beta   90.00
_cell.angle_gamma   90.00
#
_symmetry.space_group_name_H-M   'P 1'
#
loop_
_entity.id
_entity.type
_entity.pdbx_description
1 polymer ?
#
loop_
_entity_poly.entity_id
_entity_poly.type
_entity_poly.pdbx_seq_one_letter_code
_entity_poly.pdbx_strand_id
1 'polypeptide(L)'
;MSKIIQLLLLLSLYSTLIYAIDLNSTNEIINQATKATKKLEVELNGVVNDVKEKTEVVTDEVIKDTVIEDSNSTNVERVNIDSNISNTPKEEEISVDKGDPKKGKNIFKYVLKEDCNMSAYKFAEQYSQEEWIEILEEHKIKETIFKTCPNVKNYYQDRWTDDLYQFFYEASNEDEIPEC
;
A
#
# COMPACT_ATOMS: atom_id res chain seq x y z
N MET A 1 12.75 -39.02 37.36
CA MET A 1 12.38 -37.84 36.54
C MET A 1 10.90 -37.94 36.20
N SER A 2 10.15 -36.84 36.26
CA SER A 2 8.69 -36.88 36.03
C SER A 2 8.35 -36.99 34.54
N LYS A 3 7.38 -37.85 34.20
CA LYS A 3 6.85 -37.98 32.83
C LYS A 3 6.30 -36.65 32.28
N ILE A 4 5.84 -35.76 33.17
CA ILE A 4 5.35 -34.41 32.83
C ILE A 4 6.47 -33.57 32.20
N ILE A 5 7.71 -33.66 32.71
CA ILE A 5 8.86 -32.91 32.18
C ILE A 5 9.22 -33.43 30.77
N GLN A 6 9.16 -34.75 30.55
CA GLN A 6 9.38 -35.32 29.22
C GLN A 6 8.30 -34.88 28.21
N LEU A 7 7.03 -34.79 28.63
CA LEU A 7 5.94 -34.32 27.77
C LEU A 7 6.09 -32.84 27.40
N LEU A 8 6.47 -31.98 28.35
CA LEU A 8 6.71 -30.55 28.10
C LEU A 8 7.88 -30.32 27.13
N LEU A 9 8.96 -31.10 27.24
CA LEU A 9 10.09 -31.04 26.29
C LEU A 9 9.71 -31.54 24.88
N LEU A 10 8.81 -32.52 24.77
CA LEU A 10 8.30 -32.96 23.47
C LEU A 10 7.42 -31.90 22.81
N LEU A 11 6.58 -31.19 23.58
CA LEU A 11 5.74 -30.11 23.08
C LEU A 11 6.55 -28.89 22.59
N SER A 12 7.61 -28.49 23.30
CA SER A 12 8.46 -27.39 22.85
C SER A 12 9.22 -27.74 21.57
N LEU A 13 9.77 -28.96 21.46
CA LEU A 13 10.42 -29.45 20.25
C LEU A 13 9.45 -29.53 19.06
N TYR A 14 8.22 -30.00 19.29
CA TYR A 14 7.19 -30.08 18.25
C TYR A 14 6.83 -28.70 17.69
N SER A 15 6.67 -27.70 18.56
CA SER A 15 6.45 -26.31 18.13
C SER A 15 7.59 -25.78 17.25
N THR A 16 8.86 -25.96 17.68
CA THR A 16 10.01 -25.53 16.86
C THR A 16 10.11 -26.25 15.51
N LEU A 17 9.63 -27.49 15.42
CA LEU A 17 9.63 -28.25 14.16
C LEU A 17 8.59 -27.71 13.17
N ILE A 18 7.40 -27.30 13.65
CA ILE A 18 6.36 -26.68 12.81
C ILE A 18 6.87 -25.38 12.19
N TYR A 19 7.39 -24.46 13.00
CA TYR A 19 7.96 -23.19 12.52
C TYR A 19 9.08 -23.39 11.48
N ALA A 20 9.91 -24.43 11.63
CA ALA A 20 10.97 -24.75 10.66
C ALA A 20 10.43 -25.25 9.31
N ILE A 21 9.31 -25.99 9.31
CA ILE A 21 8.66 -26.49 8.09
C ILE A 21 8.05 -25.33 7.29
N ASP A 22 7.35 -24.41 7.96
CA ASP A 22 6.75 -23.23 7.31
C ASP A 22 7.82 -22.34 6.65
N LEU A 23 8.91 -22.07 7.37
CA LEU A 23 10.06 -21.32 6.83
C LEU A 23 10.67 -22.02 5.60
N ASN A 24 10.85 -23.34 5.63
CA ASN A 24 11.41 -24.06 4.49
C ASN A 24 10.50 -24.01 3.25
N SER A 25 9.17 -24.11 3.44
CA SER A 25 8.18 -23.96 2.36
C SER A 25 8.25 -22.57 1.72
N THR A 26 8.33 -21.50 2.52
CA THR A 26 8.43 -20.13 1.98
C THR A 26 9.70 -19.90 1.16
N ASN A 27 10.84 -20.49 1.54
CA ASN A 27 12.08 -20.37 0.79
C ASN A 27 12.01 -20.99 -0.62
N GLU A 28 11.31 -22.12 -0.77
CA GLU A 28 11.13 -22.73 -2.10
C GLU A 28 10.26 -21.85 -3.00
N ILE A 29 9.15 -21.31 -2.46
CA ILE A 29 8.25 -20.40 -3.19
C ILE A 29 9.01 -19.12 -3.61
N ILE A 30 9.80 -18.51 -2.72
CA ILE A 30 10.62 -17.33 -3.00
C ILE A 30 11.65 -17.62 -4.11
N ASN A 31 12.29 -18.80 -4.09
CA ASN A 31 13.26 -19.19 -5.12
C ASN A 31 12.59 -19.41 -6.49
N GLN A 32 11.42 -20.05 -6.53
CA GLN A 32 10.67 -20.23 -7.77
C GLN A 32 10.18 -18.89 -8.34
N ALA A 33 9.64 -18.00 -7.50
CA ALA A 33 9.22 -16.66 -7.88
C ALA A 33 10.41 -15.84 -8.44
N THR A 34 11.55 -15.82 -7.74
CA THR A 34 12.77 -15.12 -8.18
C THR A 34 13.28 -15.61 -9.54
N LYS A 35 13.18 -16.92 -9.80
CA LYS A 35 13.55 -17.50 -11.10
C LYS A 35 12.58 -17.09 -12.21
N ALA A 36 11.29 -16.98 -11.93
CA ALA A 36 10.29 -16.49 -12.88
C ALA A 36 10.50 -15.01 -13.22
N THR A 37 10.72 -14.15 -12.21
CA THR A 37 10.98 -12.71 -12.41
C THR A 37 12.20 -12.47 -13.29
N LYS A 38 13.32 -13.16 -13.03
CA LYS A 38 14.53 -13.06 -13.86
C LYS A 38 14.33 -13.51 -15.32
N LYS A 39 13.43 -14.46 -15.57
CA LYS A 39 13.08 -14.87 -16.94
C LYS A 39 12.31 -13.77 -17.68
N LEU A 40 11.34 -13.17 -17.02
CA LEU A 40 10.54 -12.06 -17.56
C LEU A 40 11.39 -10.80 -17.82
N GLU A 41 12.35 -10.51 -16.94
CA GLU A 41 13.29 -9.39 -17.11
C GLU A 41 14.16 -9.55 -18.37
N VAL A 42 14.64 -10.77 -18.67
CA VAL A 42 15.38 -11.07 -19.91
C VAL A 42 14.49 -10.93 -21.16
N GLU A 43 13.24 -11.40 -21.09
CA GLU A 43 12.28 -11.29 -22.19
C GLU A 43 11.89 -9.82 -22.47
N LEU A 44 11.67 -9.03 -21.43
CA LEU A 44 11.34 -7.60 -21.55
C LEU A 44 12.51 -6.78 -22.13
N ASN A 45 13.73 -7.03 -21.67
CA ASN A 45 14.93 -6.37 -22.19
C ASN A 45 15.21 -6.70 -23.67
N GLY A 46 14.76 -7.86 -24.17
CA GLY A 46 14.75 -8.15 -25.60
C GLY A 46 13.84 -7.18 -26.37
N VAL A 47 12.57 -7.09 -25.96
CA VAL A 47 11.55 -6.25 -26.63
C VAL A 47 11.91 -4.76 -26.60
N VAL A 48 12.50 -4.26 -25.51
CA VAL A 48 12.91 -2.85 -25.40
C VAL A 48 13.99 -2.47 -26.42
N ASN A 49 14.91 -3.39 -26.76
CA ASN A 49 15.93 -3.13 -27.77
C ASN A 49 15.34 -3.11 -29.19
N ASP A 50 14.41 -4.01 -29.51
CA ASP A 50 13.71 -4.04 -30.81
C ASP A 50 12.88 -2.76 -31.07
N VAL A 51 12.32 -2.15 -30.01
CA VAL A 51 11.60 -0.87 -30.12
C VAL A 51 12.57 0.31 -30.34
N LYS A 52 13.77 0.26 -29.72
CA LYS A 52 14.75 1.35 -29.81
C LYS A 52 15.32 1.52 -31.23
N GLU A 53 15.54 0.42 -31.95
CA GLU A 53 16.00 0.46 -33.36
C GLU A 53 14.93 1.00 -34.32
N LYS A 54 13.65 1.02 -33.92
CA LYS A 54 12.52 1.43 -34.77
C LYS A 54 12.08 2.89 -34.62
N THR A 55 12.74 3.67 -33.76
CA THR A 55 12.28 5.02 -33.35
C THR A 55 13.22 6.15 -33.81
N GLU A 56 14.28 5.88 -34.57
CA GLU A 56 15.21 6.90 -35.10
C GLU A 56 14.79 7.44 -36.49
N VAL A 57 13.49 7.65 -36.71
CA VAL A 57 12.95 8.39 -37.86
C VAL A 57 11.74 9.21 -37.40
N VAL A 58 11.64 10.46 -37.88
CA VAL A 58 10.59 11.45 -37.60
C VAL A 58 10.69 12.19 -36.26
N THR A 59 11.65 13.13 -36.17
CA THR A 59 11.44 14.40 -35.45
C THR A 59 12.05 15.56 -36.24
N ASP A 60 11.25 16.22 -37.08
CA ASP A 60 11.49 17.58 -37.56
C ASP A 60 10.15 18.23 -37.98
N GLU A 61 10.02 19.55 -37.77
CA GLU A 61 8.90 20.43 -38.19
C GLU A 61 7.49 20.10 -37.61
N VAL A 62 6.75 20.99 -36.90
CA VAL A 62 6.52 22.44 -37.07
C VAL A 62 6.07 23.07 -35.73
N ILE A 63 6.44 24.33 -35.49
CA ILE A 63 5.99 25.19 -34.37
C ILE A 63 4.85 26.12 -34.85
N LYS A 64 4.08 26.73 -33.92
CA LYS A 64 3.23 27.95 -34.07
C LYS A 64 1.78 27.72 -34.50
N ASP A 65 0.79 28.53 -34.08
CA ASP A 65 0.69 29.61 -33.08
C ASP A 65 -0.81 29.72 -32.71
N THR A 66 -1.19 30.15 -31.50
CA THR A 66 -2.09 31.31 -31.27
C THR A 66 -2.40 31.57 -29.79
N VAL A 67 -2.43 32.86 -29.45
CA VAL A 67 -2.92 33.45 -28.21
C VAL A 67 -4.32 34.03 -28.48
N ILE A 68 -5.28 33.87 -27.56
CA ILE A 68 -6.44 34.78 -27.39
C ILE A 68 -6.69 35.01 -25.89
N GLU A 69 -7.14 36.21 -25.57
CA GLU A 69 -7.15 36.85 -24.26
C GLU A 69 -8.47 36.67 -23.45
N ASP A 70 -8.31 36.82 -22.13
CA ASP A 70 -9.14 37.56 -21.17
C ASP A 70 -10.62 37.25 -20.83
N SER A 71 -10.83 37.26 -19.50
CA SER A 71 -11.99 37.79 -18.74
C SER A 71 -13.30 36.97 -18.69
N ASN A 72 -13.74 36.58 -17.48
CA ASN A 72 -14.63 37.45 -16.67
C ASN A 72 -14.78 36.94 -15.21
N SER A 73 -15.45 37.75 -14.37
CA SER A 73 -15.89 37.46 -12.99
C SER A 73 -17.43 37.72 -12.91
N THR A 74 -18.19 37.55 -11.82
CA THR A 74 -17.90 37.47 -10.38
C THR A 74 -19.04 36.74 -9.66
N ASN A 75 -18.85 36.37 -8.38
CA ASN A 75 -19.88 36.14 -7.34
C ASN A 75 -20.67 34.80 -7.41
N VAL A 76 -20.55 33.92 -6.41
CA VAL A 76 -21.08 33.95 -5.01
C VAL A 76 -22.50 33.36 -4.93
N GLU A 77 -22.59 32.20 -4.28
CA GLU A 77 -23.60 31.98 -3.24
C GLU A 77 -23.01 31.11 -2.13
N ARG A 78 -23.20 31.51 -0.85
CA ARG A 78 -22.86 30.68 0.31
C ARG A 78 -24.08 29.89 0.69
N VAL A 79 -23.94 28.59 0.92
CA VAL A 79 -24.96 27.80 1.63
C VAL A 79 -24.35 27.37 2.97
N ASN A 80 -24.80 28.03 4.04
CA ASN A 80 -24.58 27.55 5.41
C ASN A 80 -25.47 26.33 5.63
N ILE A 81 -24.92 25.25 6.19
CA ILE A 81 -25.70 24.21 6.87
C ILE A 81 -25.02 23.91 8.21
N ASP A 82 -25.32 24.76 9.21
CA ASP A 82 -25.14 24.39 10.61
C ASP A 82 -26.38 23.63 11.07
N SER A 83 -26.25 22.32 11.34
CA SER A 83 -27.24 21.61 12.15
C SER A 83 -26.61 20.44 12.89
N ASN A 84 -26.32 20.66 14.17
CA ASN A 84 -26.05 19.63 15.16
C ASN A 84 -27.02 18.44 15.03
N ILE A 85 -26.50 17.25 14.74
CA ILE A 85 -27.14 15.99 15.13
C ILE A 85 -26.09 15.16 15.87
N SER A 86 -25.95 15.45 17.16
CA SER A 86 -25.50 14.45 18.11
C SER A 86 -26.57 13.35 18.16
N ASN A 87 -26.24 12.20 17.59
CA ASN A 87 -26.86 10.92 17.89
C ASN A 87 -25.77 9.87 17.76
N THR A 88 -25.13 9.54 18.88
CA THR A 88 -24.24 8.38 18.99
C THR A 88 -25.09 7.10 18.95
N PRO A 89 -24.98 6.23 17.94
CA PRO A 89 -25.79 5.02 17.86
C PRO A 89 -24.88 3.78 17.83
N LYS A 90 -24.51 3.31 19.02
CA LYS A 90 -23.90 2.01 19.29
C LYS A 90 -22.48 1.82 18.74
N GLU A 91 -21.57 1.85 19.71
CA GLU A 91 -20.30 1.12 19.75
C GLU A 91 -20.52 -0.36 19.38
N GLU A 92 -20.55 -0.64 18.08
CA GLU A 92 -20.17 -1.94 17.54
C GLU A 92 -18.66 -1.90 17.41
N GLU A 93 -17.97 -2.76 18.17
CA GLU A 93 -16.51 -2.80 18.25
C GLU A 93 -15.93 -3.16 16.88
N ILE A 94 -15.66 -2.14 16.06
CA ILE A 94 -14.95 -2.31 14.79
C ILE A 94 -13.60 -2.90 15.15
N SER A 95 -13.38 -4.18 14.84
CA SER A 95 -12.06 -4.78 14.99
C SER A 95 -11.10 -3.97 14.12
N VAL A 96 -10.28 -3.15 14.77
CA VAL A 96 -9.35 -2.25 14.07
C VAL A 96 -8.25 -3.08 13.41
N ASP A 97 -8.00 -4.29 13.93
CA ASP A 97 -7.33 -5.38 13.22
C ASP A 97 -8.18 -5.83 12.00
N LYS A 98 -7.65 -5.54 10.81
CA LYS A 98 -8.17 -5.96 9.50
C LYS A 98 -7.20 -6.83 8.71
N GLY A 99 -5.89 -6.77 8.99
CA GLY A 99 -4.86 -7.32 8.11
C GLY A 99 -3.51 -7.54 8.80
N ASP A 100 -2.46 -7.81 8.03
CA ASP A 100 -1.11 -7.98 8.56
C ASP A 100 -0.26 -6.71 8.30
N PRO A 101 0.13 -5.97 9.34
CA PRO A 101 0.85 -4.70 9.20
C PRO A 101 2.26 -4.91 8.60
N LYS A 102 2.85 -6.10 8.76
CA LYS A 102 4.15 -6.42 8.14
C LYS A 102 3.97 -6.67 6.64
N LYS A 103 2.85 -7.28 6.21
CA LYS A 103 2.50 -7.36 4.79
C LYS A 103 2.20 -5.99 4.22
N GLY A 104 1.39 -5.16 4.89
CA GLY A 104 1.10 -3.78 4.48
C GLY A 104 2.35 -2.96 4.23
N LYS A 105 3.26 -2.93 5.22
CA LYS A 105 4.56 -2.27 5.10
C LYS A 105 5.38 -2.78 3.91
N ASN A 106 5.39 -4.08 3.67
CA ASN A 106 6.13 -4.68 2.56
C ASN A 106 5.49 -4.36 1.19
N ILE A 107 4.16 -4.40 1.08
CA ILE A 107 3.42 -4.00 -0.13
C ILE A 107 3.74 -2.54 -0.44
N PHE A 108 3.64 -1.64 0.53
CA PHE A 108 3.98 -0.24 0.30
C PHE A 108 5.45 -0.09 -0.11
N LYS A 109 6.39 -0.66 0.66
CA LYS A 109 7.83 -0.51 0.45
C LYS A 109 8.33 -1.03 -0.90
N TYR A 110 7.80 -2.16 -1.38
CA TYR A 110 8.31 -2.85 -2.57
C TYR A 110 7.41 -2.72 -3.80
N VAL A 111 6.17 -2.28 -3.66
CA VAL A 111 5.21 -2.17 -4.77
C VAL A 111 4.75 -0.73 -4.99
N LEU A 112 4.38 0.00 -3.93
CA LEU A 112 3.80 1.35 -4.08
C LEU A 112 4.84 2.49 -4.03
N LYS A 113 5.98 2.26 -3.37
CA LYS A 113 6.98 3.29 -3.02
C LYS A 113 7.47 4.11 -4.22
N GLU A 114 7.73 3.46 -5.36
CA GLU A 114 8.31 4.12 -6.53
C GLU A 114 7.33 5.13 -7.14
N ASP A 115 6.04 4.79 -7.20
CA ASP A 115 4.98 5.68 -7.68
C ASP A 115 4.50 6.69 -6.63
N CYS A 116 4.57 6.35 -5.33
CA CYS A 116 4.23 7.25 -4.24
C CYS A 116 5.33 8.29 -3.93
N ASN A 117 6.57 8.08 -4.38
CA ASN A 117 7.73 8.95 -4.12
C ASN A 117 8.02 9.25 -2.63
N MET A 118 7.52 8.43 -1.70
CA MET A 118 7.68 8.61 -0.25
C MET A 118 7.86 7.27 0.47
N SER A 119 8.30 7.30 1.74
CA SER A 119 8.35 6.09 2.58
C SER A 119 6.95 5.72 3.08
N ALA A 120 6.78 4.43 3.43
CA ALA A 120 5.51 3.92 3.96
C ALA A 120 5.07 4.65 5.25
N TYR A 121 6.03 4.97 6.13
CA TYR A 121 5.80 5.76 7.35
C TYR A 121 5.34 7.19 7.02
N LYS A 122 6.04 7.90 6.13
CA LYS A 122 5.64 9.25 5.68
C LYS A 122 4.26 9.32 5.02
N PHE A 123 3.78 8.20 4.48
CA PHE A 123 2.42 8.06 3.96
C PHE A 123 1.41 7.82 5.09
N ALA A 124 1.73 6.96 6.07
CA ALA A 124 0.90 6.74 7.25
C ALA A 124 0.70 8.03 8.06
N GLU A 125 1.79 8.79 8.26
CA GLU A 125 1.86 10.12 8.90
C GLU A 125 1.03 11.22 8.19
N GLN A 126 0.40 10.95 7.03
CA GLN A 126 -0.47 11.94 6.36
C GLN A 126 -1.85 12.09 7.03
N TYR A 127 -2.26 11.11 7.84
CA TYR A 127 -3.56 11.07 8.51
C TYR A 127 -3.40 10.50 9.92
N SER A 128 -4.17 11.00 10.89
CA SER A 128 -4.19 10.46 12.27
C SER A 128 -4.85 9.07 12.34
N GLN A 129 -4.78 8.41 13.50
CA GLN A 129 -5.49 7.14 13.73
C GLN A 129 -7.01 7.29 13.57
N GLU A 130 -7.58 8.39 14.05
CA GLU A 130 -9.00 8.71 13.91
C GLU A 130 -9.37 8.93 12.43
N GLU A 131 -8.57 9.69 11.69
CA GLU A 131 -8.77 9.87 10.25
C GLU A 131 -8.63 8.55 9.48
N TRP A 132 -7.70 7.66 9.87
CA TRP A 132 -7.60 6.32 9.30
C TRP A 132 -8.84 5.47 9.57
N ILE A 133 -9.42 5.54 10.78
CA ILE A 133 -10.69 4.87 11.11
C ILE A 133 -11.83 5.42 10.24
N GLU A 134 -11.95 6.75 10.10
CA GLU A 134 -12.96 7.37 9.22
C GLU A 134 -12.80 6.91 7.75
N ILE A 135 -11.57 6.89 7.23
CA ILE A 135 -11.28 6.43 5.86
C ILE A 135 -11.60 4.94 5.69
N LEU A 136 -11.45 4.11 6.73
CA LEU A 136 -11.87 2.71 6.74
C LEU A 136 -13.40 2.58 6.72
N GLU A 137 -14.10 3.28 7.61
CA GLU A 137 -15.57 3.26 7.71
C GLU A 137 -16.23 3.72 6.40
N GLU A 138 -15.68 4.76 5.78
CA GLU A 138 -16.12 5.24 4.46
C GLU A 138 -15.65 4.34 3.29
N HIS A 139 -14.85 3.30 3.55
CA HIS A 139 -14.26 2.38 2.57
C HIS A 139 -13.33 3.07 1.54
N LYS A 140 -12.75 4.23 1.88
CA LYS A 140 -12.00 5.11 0.96
C LYS A 140 -10.48 4.85 0.91
N ILE A 141 -9.96 3.85 1.62
CA ILE A 141 -8.50 3.53 1.68
C ILE A 141 -7.83 3.54 0.30
N LYS A 142 -8.44 2.90 -0.70
CA LYS A 142 -7.91 2.86 -2.08
C LYS A 142 -7.91 4.24 -2.74
N GLU A 143 -8.98 5.01 -2.54
CA GLU A 143 -9.12 6.36 -3.11
C GLU A 143 -8.09 7.32 -2.51
N THR A 144 -7.84 7.23 -1.20
CA THR A 144 -6.77 7.94 -0.49
C THR A 144 -5.39 7.60 -1.09
N ILE A 145 -5.10 6.32 -1.32
CA ILE A 145 -3.85 5.89 -1.98
C ILE A 145 -3.76 6.45 -3.41
N PHE A 146 -4.83 6.39 -4.21
CA PHE A 146 -4.81 6.89 -5.59
C PHE A 146 -4.74 8.41 -5.70
N LYS A 147 -5.27 9.14 -4.72
CA LYS A 147 -5.18 10.61 -4.64
C LYS A 147 -3.73 11.07 -4.44
N THR A 148 -2.98 10.36 -3.59
CA THR A 148 -1.57 10.66 -3.32
C THR A 148 -0.63 10.05 -4.37
N CYS A 149 -0.95 8.85 -4.86
CA CYS A 149 -0.10 8.05 -5.76
C CYS A 149 -0.89 7.64 -7.02
N PRO A 150 -1.17 8.55 -7.98
CA PRO A 150 -2.11 8.30 -9.08
C PRO A 150 -1.72 7.13 -10.00
N ASN A 151 -0.42 6.88 -10.18
CA ASN A 151 0.08 5.78 -11.02
C ASN A 151 -0.27 4.38 -10.47
N VAL A 152 -0.40 4.25 -9.14
CA VAL A 152 -0.72 2.99 -8.44
C VAL A 152 -2.03 2.38 -8.92
N LYS A 153 -2.98 3.22 -9.34
CA LYS A 153 -4.32 2.82 -9.80
C LYS A 153 -4.32 1.75 -10.91
N ASN A 154 -3.26 1.68 -11.72
CA ASN A 154 -3.17 0.76 -12.85
C ASN A 154 -2.85 -0.69 -12.46
N TYR A 155 -2.27 -0.93 -11.29
CA TYR A 155 -1.84 -2.26 -10.85
C TYR A 155 -2.24 -2.62 -9.41
N TYR A 156 -2.93 -1.72 -8.71
CA TYR A 156 -3.44 -1.95 -7.36
C TYR A 156 -4.33 -3.20 -7.30
N GLN A 157 -4.21 -3.97 -6.22
CA GLN A 157 -4.97 -5.20 -6.02
C GLN A 157 -5.76 -5.11 -4.73
N ASP A 158 -7.06 -5.33 -4.82
CA ASP A 158 -8.01 -5.17 -3.71
C ASP A 158 -7.63 -5.94 -2.44
N ARG A 159 -6.98 -7.10 -2.58
CA ARG A 159 -6.48 -7.90 -1.46
C ARG A 159 -5.36 -7.23 -0.63
N TRP A 160 -4.82 -6.10 -1.09
CA TRP A 160 -3.82 -5.32 -0.35
C TRP A 160 -4.47 -4.31 0.61
N THR A 161 -5.76 -4.01 0.44
CA THR A 161 -6.42 -2.90 1.15
C THR A 161 -6.32 -3.06 2.67
N ASP A 162 -6.65 -4.25 3.18
CA ASP A 162 -6.73 -4.50 4.61
C ASP A 162 -5.33 -4.56 5.27
N ASP A 163 -4.38 -5.25 4.61
CA ASP A 163 -2.96 -5.28 5.02
C ASP A 163 -2.37 -3.85 5.04
N LEU A 164 -2.64 -3.03 4.02
CA LEU A 164 -2.14 -1.65 3.91
C LEU A 164 -2.77 -0.73 4.96
N TYR A 165 -4.09 -0.79 5.14
CA TYR A 165 -4.79 -0.04 6.19
C TYR A 165 -4.21 -0.36 7.57
N GLN A 166 -4.07 -1.65 7.90
CA GLN A 166 -3.52 -2.07 9.18
C GLN A 166 -2.17 -1.44 9.46
N PHE A 167 -1.28 -1.47 8.46
CA PHE A 167 0.02 -0.83 8.55
C PHE A 167 -0.10 0.69 8.75
N PHE A 168 -0.96 1.40 8.01
CA PHE A 168 -1.07 2.85 8.14
C PHE A 168 -1.64 3.26 9.48
N TYR A 169 -2.68 2.58 9.97
CA TYR A 169 -3.26 2.80 11.29
C TYR A 169 -2.22 2.64 12.40
N GLU A 170 -1.47 1.52 12.41
CA GLU A 170 -0.40 1.30 13.40
C GLU A 170 0.74 2.33 13.25
N ALA A 171 1.18 2.61 12.02
CA ALA A 171 2.32 3.50 11.77
C ALA A 171 2.00 5.00 11.88
N SER A 172 0.72 5.38 11.97
CA SER A 172 0.28 6.75 12.28
C SER A 172 0.34 7.08 13.78
N ASN A 173 0.64 6.09 14.63
CA ASN A 173 0.85 6.31 16.05
C ASN A 173 2.23 6.95 16.31
N GLU A 174 2.25 8.23 16.71
CA GLU A 174 3.49 8.96 17.01
C GLU A 174 4.32 8.31 18.14
N ASP A 175 3.67 7.57 19.05
CA ASP A 175 4.29 6.92 20.21
C ASP A 175 5.02 5.59 19.92
N GLU A 176 4.87 4.99 18.72
CA GLU A 176 5.46 3.68 18.39
C GLU A 176 6.37 3.69 17.14
N ILE A 177 6.91 4.85 16.78
CA ILE A 177 8.02 4.94 15.82
C ILE A 177 9.31 4.50 16.54
N PRO A 178 9.93 3.36 16.19
CA PRO A 178 11.25 3.03 16.74
C PRO A 178 12.28 4.02 16.19
N GLU A 179 12.80 4.88 17.07
CA GLU A 179 13.93 5.76 16.77
C GLU A 179 15.08 4.94 16.13
N CYS A 180 15.59 5.43 14.99
CA CYS A 180 16.63 4.79 14.19
C CYS A 180 17.99 5.49 14.36
#